data_AF-A0A956TM80-F1
#
_entry.id   AF-A0A956TM80-F1
#
_cell.length_a   1.000
_cell.length_b   1.000
_cell.length_c   1.000
_cell.angle_alpha   90.00
_cell.angle_beta   90.00
_cell.angle_gamma   90.00
#
_symmetry.space_group_name_H-M   'P 1'
#
loop_
_entity.id
_entity.type
_entity.pdbx_description
1 polymer ?
#
loop_
_entity_poly.entity_id
_entity_poly.type
_entity_poly.pdbx_seq_one_letter_code
_entity_poly.pdbx_strand_id
1 'polypeptide(L)'
;MAEFPVVMFVLLLFFFFPLIDLISVGVSYGLCGVLNSNQAREAALIRFDDAAKPDGLIKKGLPDDWLGGMGKFVKIVGYPQTDIGYRDGQSGDKIVSVATTVTCSPFLPIPFPVASVPGLNGPMTFTIVSERPMENPDYAGSGGVAAGSSSGSPNQVMNPAYTYGSQYGNSPGSSAGPTGPGGPAGPAGPGGPAGPAGPAGPGGPSSPGQ
;
A
#
# COMPACT_ATOMS: atom_id res chain seq x y z
N MET A 1 24.47 43.28 -28.44
CA MET A 1 24.33 42.89 -27.02
C MET A 1 22.88 42.55 -26.61
N ALA A 2 21.86 42.69 -27.47
CA ALA A 2 20.46 42.41 -27.12
C ALA A 2 20.02 40.93 -27.23
N GLU A 3 20.81 40.06 -27.86
CA GLU A 3 20.43 38.66 -28.09
C GLU A 3 20.72 37.75 -26.89
N PHE A 4 21.67 38.11 -26.03
CA PHE A 4 22.03 37.30 -24.86
C PHE A 4 20.88 37.13 -23.86
N PRO A 5 20.11 38.17 -23.48
CA PRO A 5 18.94 38.02 -22.62
C PRO A 5 17.82 37.18 -23.26
N VAL A 6 17.62 37.30 -24.57
CA VAL A 6 16.59 36.54 -25.30
C VAL A 6 16.95 35.05 -25.35
N VAL A 7 18.21 34.72 -25.67
CA VAL A 7 18.71 33.34 -25.67
C VAL A 7 18.65 32.73 -24.27
N MET A 8 19.03 33.49 -23.23
CA MET A 8 18.94 33.03 -21.84
C MET A 8 17.48 32.75 -21.44
N PHE A 9 16.54 33.60 -21.83
CA PHE A 9 15.12 33.40 -21.57
C PHE A 9 14.58 32.12 -22.23
N VAL A 10 14.95 31.87 -23.49
CA VAL A 10 14.56 30.64 -24.20
C VAL A 10 15.20 29.40 -23.54
N LEU A 11 16.48 29.45 -23.16
CA LEU A 11 17.15 28.33 -22.48
C LEU A 11 16.53 28.03 -21.12
N LEU A 12 16.14 29.04 -20.36
CA LEU A 12 15.48 28.83 -19.06
C LEU A 12 14.11 28.17 -19.24
N LEU A 13 13.28 28.69 -20.16
CA LEU A 13 11.92 28.21 -20.38
C LEU A 13 11.83 26.81 -21.01
N PHE A 14 12.67 26.54 -22.01
CA PHE A 14 12.54 25.32 -22.83
C PHE A 14 13.55 24.23 -22.48
N PHE A 15 14.56 24.52 -21.68
CA PHE A 15 15.56 23.52 -21.29
C PHE A 15 15.71 23.42 -19.77
N PHE A 16 16.11 24.50 -19.10
CA PHE A 16 16.47 24.43 -17.68
C PHE A 16 15.30 24.07 -16.76
N PHE A 17 14.15 24.75 -16.87
CA PHE A 17 13.00 24.43 -16.03
C PHE A 17 12.39 23.05 -16.34
N PRO A 18 12.15 22.67 -17.62
CA PRO A 18 11.73 21.31 -17.94
C PRO A 18 12.71 20.23 -17.46
N LEU A 19 14.02 20.49 -17.50
CA LEU A 19 15.03 19.57 -16.99
C LEU A 19 14.94 19.40 -15.47
N ILE A 20 14.76 20.49 -14.72
CA ILE A 20 14.58 20.43 -13.26
C ILE A 20 13.31 19.67 -12.90
N ASP A 21 12.19 19.95 -13.58
CA ASP A 21 10.94 19.24 -13.34
C ASP A 21 11.06 17.75 -13.66
N LEU A 22 11.76 17.39 -14.75
CA LEU A 22 12.04 15.99 -15.09
C LEU A 22 12.84 15.28 -13.99
N ILE A 23 13.89 15.93 -13.46
CA ILE A 23 14.67 15.39 -12.34
C ILE A 23 13.79 15.24 -11.10
N SER A 24 12.95 16.24 -10.80
CA SER A 24 12.04 16.21 -9.66
C SER A 24 11.02 15.07 -9.75
N VAL A 25 10.45 14.84 -10.93
CA VAL A 25 9.56 13.71 -11.20
C VAL A 25 10.30 12.37 -11.03
N GLY A 26 11.53 12.25 -11.55
CA GLY A 26 12.34 11.05 -11.40
C GLY A 26 12.65 10.70 -9.94
N VAL A 27 13.02 11.69 -9.13
CA VAL A 27 13.21 11.54 -7.68
C VAL A 27 11.89 11.15 -7.00
N SER A 28 10.79 11.83 -7.35
CA SER A 28 9.47 11.55 -6.79
C SER A 28 9.03 10.10 -7.06
N TYR A 29 9.19 9.64 -8.30
CA TYR A 29 8.87 8.26 -8.69
C TYR A 29 9.70 7.26 -7.89
N GLY A 30 11.02 7.49 -7.74
CA GLY A 30 11.90 6.63 -6.96
C GLY A 30 11.48 6.53 -5.49
N LEU A 31 11.19 7.67 -4.85
CA LEU A 31 10.80 7.72 -3.44
C LEU A 31 9.43 7.07 -3.18
N CYS A 32 8.47 7.25 -4.10
CA CYS A 32 7.20 6.55 -4.03
C CYS A 32 7.35 5.04 -4.31
N GLY A 33 8.34 4.65 -5.12
CA GLY A 33 8.71 3.25 -5.31
C GLY A 33 9.17 2.58 -4.01
N VAL A 34 9.92 3.32 -3.16
CA VAL A 34 10.31 2.84 -1.83
C VAL A 34 9.09 2.66 -0.93
N LEU A 35 8.16 3.62 -0.92
CA LEU A 35 6.89 3.48 -0.17
C LEU A 35 6.12 2.23 -0.62
N ASN A 36 5.87 2.08 -1.93
CA ASN A 36 5.15 0.94 -2.47
C ASN A 36 5.86 -0.40 -2.20
N SER A 37 7.20 -0.43 -2.26
CA SER A 37 7.99 -1.61 -1.94
C SER A 37 7.88 -2.01 -0.47
N ASN A 38 7.83 -1.04 0.45
CA ASN A 38 7.64 -1.30 1.87
C ASN A 38 6.20 -1.78 2.15
N GLN A 39 5.21 -1.13 1.53
CA GLN A 39 3.82 -1.55 1.62
C GLN A 39 3.61 -2.98 1.12
N ALA A 40 4.21 -3.35 -0.02
CA ALA A 40 4.15 -4.72 -0.55
C ALA A 40 4.88 -5.74 0.34
N ARG A 41 5.93 -5.34 1.06
CA ARG A 41 6.61 -6.20 2.04
C ARG A 41 5.71 -6.47 3.24
N GLU A 42 5.15 -5.43 3.85
CA GLU A 42 4.27 -5.59 5.02
C GLU A 42 2.95 -6.30 4.64
N ALA A 43 2.42 -6.06 3.44
CA ALA A 43 1.23 -6.74 2.94
C ALA A 43 1.39 -8.26 2.81
N ALA A 44 2.62 -8.74 2.62
CA ALA A 44 2.91 -10.18 2.52
C ALA A 44 2.96 -10.87 3.90
N LEU A 45 3.08 -10.09 4.98
CA LEU A 45 3.26 -10.59 6.35
C LEU A 45 1.96 -10.65 7.14
N ILE A 46 0.97 -9.83 6.80
CA ILE A 46 -0.26 -9.68 7.56
C ILE A 46 -1.47 -10.26 6.83
N ARG A 47 -2.56 -10.47 7.58
CA ARG A 47 -3.82 -10.99 7.06
C ARG A 47 -4.54 -9.95 6.18
N PHE A 48 -5.21 -10.41 5.14
CA PHE A 48 -5.92 -9.57 4.17
C PHE A 48 -6.90 -8.57 4.81
N ASP A 49 -7.64 -9.00 5.83
CA ASP A 49 -8.56 -8.13 6.58
C ASP A 49 -7.83 -6.96 7.26
N ASP A 50 -6.65 -7.22 7.83
CA ASP A 50 -5.86 -6.20 8.53
C ASP A 50 -5.15 -5.26 7.54
N ALA A 51 -4.72 -5.80 6.39
CA ALA A 51 -4.17 -5.03 5.28
C ALA A 51 -5.21 -4.08 4.65
N ALA A 52 -6.47 -4.50 4.58
CA ALA A 52 -7.55 -3.72 3.97
C ALA A 52 -7.98 -2.51 4.81
N LYS A 53 -7.67 -2.49 6.12
CA LYS A 53 -8.08 -1.43 7.06
C LYS A 53 -7.61 -0.05 6.60
N PRO A 54 -8.51 0.93 6.46
CA PRO A 54 -8.14 2.31 6.07
C PRO A 54 -7.15 2.96 7.04
N ASP A 55 -7.35 2.76 8.35
CA ASP A 55 -6.44 3.23 9.40
C ASP A 55 -5.33 2.22 9.74
N GLY A 56 -5.14 1.20 8.90
CA GLY A 56 -4.16 0.14 9.11
C GLY A 56 -2.72 0.57 8.80
N LEU A 57 -1.79 -0.31 9.16
CA LEU A 57 -0.35 -0.10 8.94
C LEU A 57 -0.02 0.22 7.47
N ILE A 58 -0.64 -0.48 6.52
CA ILE A 58 -0.28 -0.36 5.10
C ILE A 58 -0.83 0.90 4.45
N LYS A 59 -2.11 1.21 4.73
CA LYS A 59 -2.80 2.34 4.09
C LYS A 59 -2.58 3.68 4.80
N LYS A 60 -2.18 3.66 6.07
CA LYS A 60 -1.97 4.87 6.87
C LYS A 60 -0.61 4.93 7.56
N GLY A 61 -0.25 3.90 8.34
CA GLY A 61 0.99 3.93 9.13
C GLY A 61 2.25 4.15 8.29
N LEU A 62 2.46 3.33 7.26
CA LEU A 62 3.62 3.44 6.37
C LEU A 62 3.63 4.74 5.55
N PRO A 63 2.51 5.19 4.94
CA PRO A 63 2.49 6.50 4.32
C PRO A 63 2.78 7.64 5.30
N ASP A 64 2.26 7.61 6.54
CA ASP A 64 2.54 8.65 7.56
C ASP A 64 4.02 8.68 7.94
N ASP A 65 4.63 7.52 8.20
CA ASP A 65 6.06 7.39 8.49
C ASP A 65 6.91 7.87 7.30
N TRP A 66 6.51 7.49 6.09
CA TRP A 66 7.17 7.93 4.86
C TRP A 66 7.07 9.44 4.69
N LEU A 67 5.89 10.04 4.90
CA LEU A 67 5.67 11.49 4.88
C LEU A 67 6.49 12.21 5.96
N GLY A 68 6.72 11.57 7.11
CA GLY A 68 7.61 12.07 8.17
C GLY A 68 9.09 12.09 7.77
N GLY A 69 9.50 11.20 6.86
CA GLY A 69 10.87 11.03 6.40
C GLY A 69 11.08 11.39 4.92
N MET A 70 11.26 10.37 4.09
CA MET A 70 11.64 10.52 2.67
C MET A 70 10.57 11.20 1.81
N GLY A 71 9.30 11.10 2.18
CA GLY A 71 8.18 11.75 1.50
C GLY A 71 8.26 13.27 1.50
N LYS A 72 9.06 13.88 2.38
CA LYS A 72 9.30 15.34 2.40
C LYS A 72 9.97 15.87 1.13
N PHE A 73 10.65 15.01 0.38
CA PHE A 73 11.27 15.39 -0.89
C PHE A 73 10.30 15.29 -2.08
N VAL A 74 9.06 14.83 -1.84
CA VAL A 74 8.02 14.71 -2.85
C VAL A 74 6.98 15.80 -2.64
N LYS A 75 6.72 16.62 -3.66
CA LYS A 75 5.67 17.66 -3.62
C LYS A 75 4.29 17.03 -3.83
N ILE A 76 3.82 16.27 -2.86
CA ILE A 76 2.55 15.55 -2.95
C ILE A 76 1.34 16.49 -3.03
N VAL A 77 0.32 16.05 -3.76
CA VAL A 77 -1.01 16.66 -3.84
C VAL A 77 -2.00 15.63 -3.31
N GLY A 78 -2.48 15.85 -2.10
CA GLY A 78 -3.31 14.87 -1.39
C GLY A 78 -2.50 13.72 -0.80
N TYR A 79 -3.22 12.82 -0.12
CA TYR A 79 -2.64 11.70 0.59
C TYR A 79 -2.36 10.52 -0.37
N PRO A 80 -1.25 9.77 -0.20
CA PRO A 80 -1.01 8.55 -0.98
C PRO A 80 -2.18 7.56 -0.88
N GLN A 81 -2.67 7.07 -2.02
CA GLN A 81 -3.74 6.07 -2.04
C GLN A 81 -3.14 4.68 -2.23
N THR A 82 -3.68 3.66 -1.56
CA THR A 82 -3.13 2.30 -1.60
C THR A 82 -4.22 1.26 -1.73
N ASP A 83 -4.13 0.51 -2.82
CA ASP A 83 -5.00 -0.61 -3.16
C ASP A 83 -4.22 -1.92 -3.05
N ILE A 84 -4.88 -2.95 -2.55
CA ILE A 84 -4.26 -4.25 -2.26
C ILE A 84 -5.13 -5.33 -2.87
N GLY A 85 -4.51 -6.24 -3.62
CA GLY A 85 -5.13 -7.40 -4.24
C GLY A 85 -4.38 -8.67 -3.89
N TYR A 86 -5.08 -9.81 -3.98
CA TYR A 86 -4.52 -11.13 -3.72
C TYR A 86 -4.85 -12.05 -4.89
N ARG A 87 -3.90 -12.89 -5.28
CA ARG A 87 -4.11 -13.90 -6.32
C ARG A 87 -3.33 -15.18 -6.06
N ASP A 88 -3.68 -16.21 -6.80
CA ASP A 88 -3.00 -17.50 -6.74
C ASP A 88 -1.74 -17.50 -7.63
N GLY A 89 -0.65 -18.01 -7.09
CA GLY A 89 0.59 -18.32 -7.80
C GLY A 89 0.53 -19.71 -8.44
N GLN A 90 1.56 -20.03 -9.24
CA GLN A 90 1.61 -21.28 -10.01
C GLN A 90 1.79 -22.56 -9.17
N SER A 91 2.26 -22.46 -7.92
CA SER A 91 2.59 -23.62 -7.07
C SER A 91 1.76 -23.71 -5.77
N GLY A 92 0.57 -23.10 -5.74
CA GLY A 92 -0.24 -22.99 -4.52
C GLY A 92 0.16 -21.84 -3.60
N ASP A 93 1.26 -21.15 -3.91
CA ASP A 93 1.63 -19.89 -3.29
C ASP A 93 0.54 -18.84 -3.50
N LYS A 94 0.38 -17.93 -2.54
CA LYS A 94 -0.46 -16.74 -2.72
C LYS A 94 0.43 -15.54 -2.98
N ILE A 95 0.01 -14.67 -3.89
CA ILE A 95 0.73 -13.45 -4.26
C ILE A 95 -0.13 -12.26 -3.86
N VAL A 96 0.45 -11.35 -3.09
CA VAL A 96 -0.13 -10.03 -2.81
C VAL A 96 0.36 -9.04 -3.87
N SER A 97 -0.53 -8.20 -4.36
CA SER A 97 -0.26 -7.08 -5.27
C SER A 97 -0.66 -5.79 -4.57
N VAL A 98 0.23 -4.82 -4.53
CA VAL A 98 0.00 -3.51 -3.90
C VAL A 98 0.21 -2.43 -4.93
N ALA A 99 -0.84 -1.65 -5.17
CA ALA A 99 -0.82 -0.48 -6.02
C ALA A 99 -0.86 0.79 -5.16
N THR A 100 0.14 1.65 -5.31
CA THR A 100 0.22 2.93 -4.59
C THR A 100 0.13 4.07 -5.60
N THR A 101 -0.90 4.89 -5.47
CA THR A 101 -1.15 6.05 -6.34
C THR A 101 -0.79 7.33 -5.62
N VAL A 102 0.10 8.12 -6.21
CA VAL A 102 0.55 9.41 -5.66
C VAL A 102 0.44 10.46 -6.75
N THR A 103 -0.11 11.62 -6.37
CA THR A 103 -0.13 12.82 -7.23
C THR A 103 0.94 13.79 -6.74
N CYS A 104 1.75 14.33 -7.64
CA CYS A 104 2.84 15.24 -7.35
C CYS A 104 2.72 16.53 -8.16
N SER A 105 2.94 17.69 -7.54
CA SER A 105 3.07 18.96 -8.23
C SER A 105 4.47 19.12 -8.84
N PRO A 106 4.61 19.77 -10.01
CA PRO A 106 5.92 20.12 -10.55
C PRO A 106 6.70 21.01 -9.59
N PHE A 107 8.03 21.02 -9.72
CA PHE A 107 8.89 21.77 -8.83
C PHE A 107 8.79 23.26 -9.11
N LEU A 108 8.76 23.65 -10.39
CA LEU A 108 8.63 25.04 -10.85
C LEU A 108 7.45 25.16 -11.84
N PRO A 109 6.26 25.59 -11.39
CA PRO A 109 5.12 25.75 -12.27
C PRO A 109 5.40 26.86 -13.29
N ILE A 110 5.63 26.48 -14.54
CA ILE A 110 5.84 27.44 -15.63
C ILE A 110 4.45 27.92 -16.10
N PRO A 111 4.20 29.25 -16.17
CA PRO A 111 2.96 29.79 -16.69
C PRO A 111 2.94 29.70 -18.22
N PHE A 112 2.78 28.48 -18.75
CA PHE A 112 2.53 28.31 -20.18
C PHE A 112 1.08 28.70 -20.53
N PRO A 113 0.85 29.36 -21.68
CA PRO A 113 -0.49 29.70 -22.17
C PRO A 113 -1.27 28.50 -22.72
N VAL A 114 -0.68 27.30 -22.71
CA VAL A 114 -1.32 26.03 -23.15
C VAL A 114 -1.84 25.23 -21.95
N ALA A 115 -2.87 24.42 -22.21
CA ALA A 115 -3.53 23.54 -21.24
C ALA A 115 -2.54 22.73 -20.38
N SER A 116 -2.96 22.36 -19.16
CA SER A 116 -2.14 21.68 -18.15
C SER A 116 -1.51 20.37 -18.67
N VAL A 117 -0.20 20.39 -18.87
CA VAL A 117 0.69 19.26 -19.13
C VAL A 117 1.19 18.68 -17.80
N PRO A 118 0.86 17.41 -17.50
CA PRO A 118 1.31 16.73 -16.28
C PRO A 118 2.83 16.74 -16.13
N GLY A 119 3.30 17.14 -14.94
CA GLY A 119 4.72 17.18 -14.58
C GLY A 119 5.49 18.40 -15.10
N LEU A 120 4.85 19.30 -15.86
CA LEU A 120 5.45 20.57 -16.29
C LEU A 120 4.69 21.77 -15.69
N ASN A 121 3.43 21.98 -16.08
CA ASN A 121 2.58 23.07 -15.55
C ASN A 121 1.32 22.55 -14.84
N GLY A 122 1.21 21.24 -14.62
CA GLY A 122 0.13 20.62 -13.86
C GLY A 122 0.61 19.41 -13.05
N PRO A 123 -0.15 18.99 -12.02
CA PRO A 123 0.18 17.81 -11.24
C PRO A 123 0.29 16.55 -12.10
N MET A 124 1.24 15.69 -11.77
CA MET A 124 1.41 14.36 -12.36
C MET A 124 0.97 13.30 -11.36
N THR A 125 0.14 12.37 -11.81
CA THR A 125 -0.24 11.19 -11.02
C THR A 125 0.46 9.97 -11.57
N PHE A 126 1.03 9.15 -10.70
CA PHE A 126 1.56 7.85 -11.07
C PHE A 126 1.07 6.78 -10.09
N THR A 127 0.88 5.57 -10.61
CA THR A 127 0.52 4.38 -9.85
C THR A 127 1.65 3.38 -9.97
N ILE A 128 2.26 3.04 -8.84
CA ILE A 128 3.35 2.06 -8.75
C ILE A 128 2.74 0.76 -8.23
N VAL A 129 3.01 -0.35 -8.92
CA VAL A 129 2.51 -1.66 -8.55
C VAL A 129 3.70 -2.56 -8.21
N SER A 130 3.65 -3.18 -7.04
CA SER A 130 4.63 -4.19 -6.60
C SER A 130 3.89 -5.44 -6.16
N GLU A 131 4.51 -6.59 -6.42
CA GLU A 131 3.95 -7.88 -6.06
C GLU A 131 4.94 -8.65 -5.19
N ARG A 132 4.41 -9.43 -4.24
CA ARG A 132 5.20 -10.33 -3.41
C ARG A 132 4.47 -11.63 -3.12
N PRO A 133 5.19 -12.76 -3.04
CA PRO A 133 4.61 -13.96 -2.45
C PRO A 133 4.28 -13.68 -0.98
N MET A 134 3.17 -14.23 -0.51
CA MET A 134 2.76 -14.15 0.88
C MET A 134 3.59 -15.12 1.72
N GLU A 135 4.03 -14.67 2.89
CA GLU A 135 4.79 -15.52 3.81
C GLU A 135 3.89 -16.60 4.43
N ASN A 136 2.60 -16.28 4.65
CA ASN A 136 1.59 -17.25 5.02
C ASN A 136 0.44 -17.26 4.00
N PRO A 137 0.31 -18.30 3.16
CA PRO A 137 -0.78 -18.40 2.17
C PRO A 137 -2.19 -18.28 2.77
N ASP A 138 -2.40 -18.72 4.01
CA ASP A 138 -3.69 -18.65 4.69
C ASP A 138 -4.14 -17.21 4.97
N TYR A 139 -3.21 -16.25 4.92
CA TYR A 139 -3.48 -14.83 5.15
C TYR A 139 -4.03 -14.11 3.92
N ALA A 140 -4.02 -14.72 2.74
CA ALA A 140 -4.53 -14.15 1.49
C ALA A 140 -6.06 -13.97 1.46
N GLY A 141 -6.75 -14.50 2.47
CA GLY A 141 -8.19 -14.71 2.45
C GLY A 141 -8.56 -15.89 1.56
N SER A 142 -9.69 -16.54 1.85
CA SER A 142 -10.27 -17.45 0.87
C SER A 142 -10.73 -16.59 -0.30
N GLY A 143 -9.91 -16.52 -1.36
CA GLY A 143 -10.42 -16.10 -2.66
C GLY A 143 -11.70 -16.89 -2.90
N GLY A 144 -12.80 -16.19 -3.17
CA GLY A 144 -14.04 -16.85 -3.53
C GLY A 144 -13.76 -17.74 -4.75
N VAL A 145 -13.52 -19.02 -4.52
CA VAL A 145 -13.66 -20.04 -5.55
C VAL A 145 -15.15 -20.21 -5.73
N ALA A 146 -15.73 -19.47 -6.67
CA ALA A 146 -16.92 -19.97 -7.33
C ALA A 146 -16.52 -21.32 -7.93
N ALA A 147 -16.97 -22.41 -7.31
CA ALA A 147 -16.83 -23.74 -7.86
C ALA A 147 -17.60 -23.79 -9.17
N GLY A 148 -16.87 -23.60 -10.27
CA GLY A 148 -17.39 -23.61 -11.63
C GLY A 148 -16.24 -23.90 -12.57
N SER A 149 -16.07 -25.18 -12.88
CA SER A 149 -15.10 -25.72 -13.82
C SER A 149 -15.06 -24.94 -15.14
N SER A 150 -13.90 -24.41 -15.51
CA SER A 150 -13.49 -24.36 -16.93
C SER A 150 -12.00 -24.05 -17.06
N SER A 151 -11.27 -25.09 -17.43
CA SER A 151 -10.07 -25.01 -18.28
C SER A 151 -10.16 -23.87 -19.30
N GLY A 152 -9.20 -22.94 -19.28
CA GLY A 152 -9.14 -21.86 -20.27
C GLY A 152 -8.08 -20.78 -20.03
N SER A 153 -6.83 -21.11 -20.35
CA SER A 153 -5.71 -20.21 -20.76
C SER A 153 -5.13 -19.13 -19.81
N PRO A 154 -3.80 -18.91 -19.87
CA PRO A 154 -3.08 -18.03 -18.95
C PRO A 154 -2.87 -16.64 -19.57
N ASN A 155 -3.82 -15.71 -19.37
CA ASN A 155 -3.52 -14.28 -19.54
C ASN A 155 -4.63 -13.40 -18.94
N GLN A 156 -4.39 -12.85 -17.75
CA GLN A 156 -5.06 -11.62 -17.30
C GLN A 156 -4.00 -10.74 -16.62
N VAL A 157 -2.96 -10.39 -17.39
CA VAL A 157 -2.28 -9.11 -17.18
C VAL A 157 -3.21 -8.04 -17.75
N MET A 158 -3.88 -7.28 -16.89
CA MET A 158 -4.50 -6.01 -17.29
C MET A 158 -4.51 -5.03 -16.12
N ASN A 159 -3.42 -4.27 -16.00
CA ASN A 159 -3.51 -2.88 -15.56
C ASN A 159 -3.85 -2.06 -16.82
N PRO A 160 -4.91 -1.23 -16.80
CA PRO A 160 -4.62 0.21 -16.75
C PRO A 160 -5.63 1.02 -15.91
N ALA A 161 -5.10 1.98 -15.16
CA ALA A 161 -5.67 3.28 -14.80
C ALA A 161 -7.21 3.48 -14.92
N TYR A 162 -7.84 3.69 -13.75
CA TYR A 162 -9.14 4.34 -13.48
C TYR A 162 -10.44 3.73 -14.04
N THR A 163 -11.33 3.34 -13.11
CA THR A 163 -12.73 3.78 -13.14
C THR A 163 -13.21 3.90 -11.69
N TYR A 164 -13.17 5.12 -11.15
CA TYR A 164 -14.06 5.50 -10.07
C TYR A 164 -15.38 5.93 -10.72
N GLY A 165 -16.36 5.03 -10.68
CA GLY A 165 -17.71 5.28 -11.16
C GLY A 165 -18.68 4.72 -10.14
N SER A 166 -19.01 5.53 -9.14
CA SER A 166 -20.22 5.32 -8.35
C SER A 166 -21.41 5.36 -9.33
N GLN A 167 -22.09 4.24 -9.51
CA GLN A 167 -23.47 4.27 -9.98
C GLN A 167 -24.32 3.43 -9.05
N TYR A 168 -25.08 4.13 -8.21
CA TYR A 168 -26.32 3.63 -7.66
C TYR A 168 -27.18 3.10 -8.81
N GLY A 169 -27.38 1.79 -8.82
CA GLY A 169 -28.29 1.12 -9.74
C GLY A 169 -28.94 -0.03 -9.01
N ASN A 170 -30.02 0.27 -8.27
CA ASN A 170 -30.96 -0.73 -7.78
C ASN A 170 -31.24 -1.79 -8.87
N SER A 171 -30.87 -3.03 -8.60
CA SER A 171 -31.61 -4.19 -9.13
C SER A 171 -32.17 -4.95 -7.93
N PRO A 172 -33.48 -4.88 -7.67
CA PRO A 172 -34.10 -5.64 -6.60
C PRO A 172 -34.24 -7.10 -7.05
N GLY A 173 -33.61 -8.02 -6.32
CA GLY A 173 -33.89 -9.45 -6.47
C GLY A 173 -32.68 -10.36 -6.54
N SER A 174 -31.82 -10.36 -5.54
CA SER A 174 -31.09 -11.58 -5.17
C SER A 174 -31.39 -11.85 -3.71
N SER A 175 -32.36 -12.74 -3.48
CA SER A 175 -32.68 -13.28 -2.17
C SER A 175 -31.39 -13.74 -1.51
N ALA A 176 -31.03 -13.14 -0.38
CA ALA A 176 -29.92 -13.60 0.45
C ALA A 176 -30.06 -15.11 0.66
N GLY A 177 -29.08 -15.88 0.20
CA GLY A 177 -29.04 -17.33 0.43
C GLY A 177 -29.03 -17.61 1.93
N PRO A 178 -29.51 -18.79 2.36
CA PRO A 178 -29.54 -19.14 3.77
C PRO A 178 -28.14 -19.01 4.39
N THR A 179 -28.06 -18.41 5.57
CA THR A 179 -26.83 -18.37 6.37
C THR A 179 -26.30 -19.80 6.51
N GLY A 180 -25.06 -20.03 6.06
CA GLY A 180 -24.42 -21.33 6.19
C GLY A 180 -24.35 -21.79 7.65
N PRO A 181 -24.25 -23.10 7.91
CA PRO A 181 -24.13 -23.61 9.27
C PRO A 181 -22.92 -22.96 9.97
N GLY A 182 -23.06 -22.67 11.27
CA GLY A 182 -21.96 -22.18 12.08
C GLY A 182 -20.77 -23.14 12.00
N GLY A 183 -19.57 -22.59 11.80
CA GLY A 183 -18.34 -23.39 11.77
C GLY A 183 -18.14 -24.17 13.06
N PRO A 184 -17.38 -25.28 13.02
CA PRO A 184 -17.05 -26.05 14.22
C PRO A 184 -16.36 -25.17 15.26
N ALA A 185 -16.59 -25.46 16.55
CA ALA A 185 -15.87 -24.80 17.63
C ALA A 185 -14.36 -24.98 17.43
N GLY A 186 -13.59 -23.89 17.58
CA GLY A 186 -12.14 -23.95 17.49
C GLY A 186 -11.55 -24.91 18.54
N PRO A 187 -10.34 -25.45 18.29
CA PRO A 187 -9.66 -26.31 19.26
C PRO A 187 -9.42 -25.57 20.58
N ALA A 188 -9.42 -26.30 21.70
CA ALA A 188 -9.04 -25.74 22.99
C ALA A 188 -7.62 -25.17 22.92
N GLY A 189 -7.41 -23.97 23.46
CA GLY A 189 -6.09 -23.36 23.53
C GLY A 189 -5.11 -24.20 24.36
N PRO A 190 -3.80 -24.07 24.13
CA PRO A 190 -2.80 -24.74 24.95
C PRO A 190 -2.94 -24.33 26.43
N GLY A 191 -2.64 -25.27 27.34
CA GLY A 191 -2.56 -24.97 28.76
C GLY A 191 -1.53 -23.86 29.02
N GLY A 192 -1.85 -22.94 29.93
CA GLY A 192 -0.92 -21.87 30.33
C GLY A 192 0.35 -22.43 30.97
N PRO A 193 1.46 -21.67 30.95
CA PRO A 193 2.70 -22.07 31.61
C PRO A 193 2.50 -22.26 33.11
N ALA A 194 3.31 -23.12 33.73
CA ALA A 194 3.36 -23.26 35.18
C ALA A 194 3.69 -21.91 35.85
N GLY A 195 2.99 -21.61 36.95
CA GLY A 195 3.27 -20.40 37.73
C GLY A 195 4.66 -20.43 38.37
N PRO A 196 5.22 -19.26 38.72
CA PRO A 196 6.52 -19.18 39.40
C PRO A 196 6.47 -19.87 40.77
N ALA A 197 7.62 -20.39 41.21
CA ALA A 197 7.77 -20.91 42.57
C ALA A 197 7.47 -19.82 43.62
N GLY A 198 6.77 -20.20 44.70
CA GLY A 198 6.47 -19.29 45.80
C GLY A 198 7.73 -18.80 46.53
N PRO A 199 7.64 -17.68 47.27
CA PRO A 199 8.75 -17.16 48.05
C PRO A 199 9.18 -18.14 49.15
N ALA A 200 10.48 -18.13 49.50
CA ALA A 200 10.99 -18.86 50.64
C ALA A 200 10.31 -18.39 51.95
N GLY A 201 9.98 -19.34 52.83
CA GLY A 201 9.36 -19.03 54.12
C GLY A 201 10.27 -18.22 55.04
N PRO A 202 9.71 -17.50 56.03
CA PRO A 202 10.50 -16.74 56.99
C PRO A 202 11.44 -17.66 57.78
N GLY A 203 12.65 -17.15 58.06
CA GLY A 203 13.61 -17.84 58.94
C GLY A 203 12.99 -18.10 60.31
N GLY A 204 13.20 -19.31 60.85
CA GLY A 204 12.69 -19.68 62.17
C GLY A 204 13.27 -18.81 63.29
N PRO A 205 12.59 -18.71 64.44
CA PRO A 205 13.06 -17.92 65.57
C PRO A 205 14.43 -18.44 66.05
N SER A 206 15.38 -17.53 66.21
CA SER A 206 16.64 -17.83 66.87
C SER A 206 16.40 -18.16 68.34
N SER A 207 16.98 -19.27 68.80
CA SER A 207 16.95 -19.69 70.20
C SER A 207 17.56 -18.61 71.11
N PRO A 208 16.94 -18.27 72.26
CA PRO A 208 17.57 -17.37 73.23
C PRO A 208 18.87 -17.98 73.74
N GLY A 209 19.95 -17.17 73.70
CA GLY A 209 21.25 -17.54 74.25
C GLY A 209 21.19 -17.79 75.75
N GLN A 210 22.03 -18.72 76.21
CA GLN A 210 22.32 -18.92 77.64
C GLN A 210 23.06 -17.72 78.23
#